data_AF-A0A934F6A3-F1
#
_entry.id   AF-A0A934F6A3-F1
#
_cell.length_a   1.000
_cell.length_b   1.000
_cell.length_c   1.000
_cell.angle_alpha   90.00
_cell.angle_beta   90.00
_cell.angle_gamma   90.00
#
_symmetry.space_group_name_H-M   'P 1'
#
loop_
_entity.id
_entity.type
_entity.pdbx_description
1 polymer ?
#
loop_
_entity_poly.entity_id
_entity_poly.type
_entity_poly.pdbx_seq_one_letter_code
_entity_poly.pdbx_strand_id
1 'polypeptide(L)'
;MIDVIKKTLLAGVGAAVITREKVESALGDFVQQGKVSTAEARAMAEKIAADGRREFEHSSHELAEKIREAFAGIDRRAQQRLDALEARVAALERAAATAATVAADTVEPPTRD
;
A
#
# COMPACT_ATOMS: atom_id res chain seq x y z
N MET A 1 -26.18 2.01 18.31
CA MET A 1 -26.34 0.54 18.47
C MET A 1 -26.09 -0.20 17.15
N ILE A 2 -26.76 0.16 16.05
CA ILE A 2 -26.56 -0.42 14.71
C ILE A 2 -25.09 -0.38 14.25
N ASP A 3 -24.38 0.72 14.51
CA ASP A 3 -22.96 0.84 14.13
C ASP A 3 -22.04 -0.12 14.89
N VAL A 4 -22.39 -0.48 16.12
CA VAL A 4 -21.60 -1.44 16.91
C VAL A 4 -21.78 -2.83 16.33
N ILE A 5 -23.02 -3.22 15.99
CA ILE A 5 -23.30 -4.50 15.34
C ILE A 5 -22.61 -4.58 13.97
N LYS A 6 -22.67 -3.50 13.17
CA LYS A 6 -21.91 -3.39 11.90
C LYS A 6 -20.42 -3.60 12.12
N LYS A 7 -19.80 -2.87 13.08
CA LYS A 7 -18.37 -2.97 13.37
C LYS A 7 -17.95 -4.35 13.88
N THR A 8 -18.75 -4.97 14.74
CA THR A 8 -18.46 -6.32 15.26
C THR A 8 -18.61 -7.39 14.18
N LEU A 9 -19.60 -7.27 13.29
CA LEU A 9 -19.74 -8.17 12.13
C LEU A 9 -18.59 -8.00 11.13
N LEU A 10 -18.17 -6.75 10.87
CA LEU A 10 -17.04 -6.44 9.99
C LEU A 10 -15.72 -7.04 10.53
N ALA A 11 -15.56 -7.06 11.86
CA ALA A 11 -14.42 -7.67 12.53
C ALA A 11 -14.47 -9.21 12.58
N GLY A 12 -15.66 -9.80 12.74
CA GLY A 12 -15.83 -11.26 12.87
C GLY A 12 -15.92 -12.02 11.55
N VAL A 13 -16.42 -11.39 10.48
CA VAL A 13 -16.63 -12.01 9.15
C VAL A 13 -15.63 -11.50 8.11
N GLY A 14 -14.96 -10.39 8.39
CA GLY A 14 -14.10 -9.69 7.45
C GLY A 14 -14.90 -8.81 6.48
N ALA A 15 -14.39 -7.61 6.20
CA ALA A 15 -15.06 -6.63 5.33
C ALA A 15 -15.32 -7.14 3.89
N ALA A 16 -14.58 -8.15 3.45
CA ALA A 16 -14.72 -8.74 2.13
C ALA A 16 -15.93 -9.69 1.97
N VAL A 17 -16.58 -10.12 3.07
CA VAL A 17 -17.63 -11.16 3.04
C VAL A 17 -18.92 -10.71 3.75
N ILE A 18 -19.22 -9.40 3.74
CA ILE A 18 -20.56 -8.93 4.13
C ILE A 18 -21.52 -9.19 2.96
N THR A 19 -22.34 -10.25 3.11
CA THR A 19 -23.47 -10.53 2.21
C THR A 19 -24.79 -10.49 2.97
N ARG A 20 -25.90 -10.37 2.24
CA ARG A 20 -27.26 -10.35 2.82
C ARG A 20 -27.46 -11.56 3.73
N GLU A 21 -27.05 -12.74 3.29
CA GLU A 21 -27.19 -14.01 4.02
C GLU A 21 -26.42 -14.00 5.34
N LYS A 22 -25.21 -13.42 5.36
CA LYS A 22 -24.40 -13.31 6.59
C LYS A 22 -25.03 -12.36 7.59
N VAL A 23 -25.63 -11.27 7.13
CA VAL A 23 -26.30 -10.31 7.99
C VAL A 23 -27.65 -10.86 8.47
N GLU A 24 -28.42 -11.53 7.62
CA GLU A 24 -29.65 -12.24 8.01
C GLU A 24 -29.36 -13.33 9.06
N SER A 25 -28.29 -14.12 8.89
CA SER A 25 -27.86 -15.10 9.88
C SER A 25 -27.49 -14.46 11.21
N ALA A 26 -26.76 -13.32 11.20
CA ALA A 26 -26.40 -12.61 12.42
C ALA A 26 -27.59 -11.99 13.15
N LEU A 27 -28.62 -11.59 12.40
CA LEU A 27 -29.88 -11.07 12.95
C LEU A 27 -30.85 -12.17 13.37
N GLY A 28 -30.66 -13.40 12.89
CA GLY A 28 -31.51 -14.56 13.22
C GLY A 28 -31.62 -14.80 14.72
N ASP A 29 -30.53 -14.68 15.46
CA ASP A 29 -30.52 -14.85 16.93
C ASP A 29 -31.34 -13.77 17.65
N PHE A 30 -31.37 -12.55 17.10
CA PHE A 30 -32.18 -11.44 17.63
C PHE A 30 -33.66 -11.60 17.31
N VAL A 31 -33.98 -12.22 16.17
CA VAL A 31 -35.36 -12.60 15.81
C VAL A 31 -35.88 -13.71 16.70
N GLN A 32 -35.07 -14.75 16.95
CA GLN A 32 -35.45 -15.85 17.85
C GLN A 32 -35.64 -15.38 19.30
N GLN A 33 -34.87 -14.38 19.74
CA GLN A 33 -35.05 -13.75 21.05
C GLN A 33 -36.24 -12.77 21.11
N GLY A 34 -36.99 -12.59 20.01
CA GLY A 34 -38.13 -11.67 19.92
C GLY A 34 -37.74 -10.18 19.97
N LYS A 35 -36.45 -9.85 19.84
CA LYS A 35 -35.92 -8.48 19.96
C LYS A 35 -36.05 -7.68 18.67
N VAL A 36 -36.21 -8.37 17.54
CA VAL A 36 -36.31 -7.78 16.20
C VAL A 36 -37.33 -8.61 15.42
N SER A 37 -38.23 -7.97 14.67
CA SER A 37 -39.15 -8.70 13.81
C SER A 37 -38.42 -9.25 12.57
N THR A 38 -38.94 -10.33 11.98
CA THR A 38 -38.36 -10.95 10.78
C THR A 38 -38.30 -9.96 9.59
N ALA A 39 -39.27 -9.04 9.51
CA ALA A 39 -39.31 -8.00 8.49
C ALA A 39 -38.21 -6.95 8.69
N GLU A 40 -38.01 -6.49 9.92
CA GLU A 40 -36.94 -5.53 10.26
C GLU A 40 -35.55 -6.13 10.05
N ALA A 41 -35.35 -7.40 10.42
CA ALA A 41 -34.11 -8.11 10.19
C ALA A 41 -33.75 -8.16 8.69
N ARG A 42 -34.72 -8.50 7.83
CA ARG A 42 -34.53 -8.51 6.36
C ARG A 42 -34.21 -7.12 5.80
N ALA A 43 -34.98 -6.10 6.18
CA ALA A 43 -34.76 -4.74 5.71
C ALA A 43 -33.37 -4.21 6.14
N MET A 44 -32.95 -4.54 7.36
CA MET A 44 -31.66 -4.12 7.89
C MET A 44 -30.51 -4.88 7.24
N ALA A 45 -30.66 -6.18 6.97
CA ALA A 45 -29.67 -6.96 6.23
C ALA A 45 -29.44 -6.44 4.81
N GLU A 46 -30.53 -6.08 4.12
CA GLU A 46 -30.48 -5.52 2.78
C GLU A 46 -29.77 -4.16 2.76
N LYS A 47 -30.11 -3.29 3.71
CA LYS A 47 -29.46 -1.98 3.86
C LYS A 47 -27.98 -2.10 4.20
N ILE A 48 -27.61 -2.97 5.15
CA ILE A 48 -26.22 -3.19 5.56
C ILE A 48 -25.40 -3.75 4.39
N ALA A 49 -25.95 -4.70 3.63
CA ALA A 49 -25.25 -5.27 2.48
C ALA A 49 -25.08 -4.24 1.34
N ALA A 50 -26.11 -3.42 1.07
CA ALA A 50 -26.04 -2.37 0.05
C ALA A 50 -25.06 -1.25 0.41
N ASP A 51 -25.09 -0.78 1.67
CA ASP A 51 -24.16 0.24 2.16
C ASP A 51 -22.74 -0.32 2.22
N GLY A 52 -22.56 -1.54 2.71
CA GLY A 52 -21.26 -2.21 2.79
C GLY A 52 -20.59 -2.35 1.43
N ARG A 53 -21.33 -2.69 0.37
CA ARG A 53 -20.79 -2.75 -1.00
C ARG A 53 -20.28 -1.39 -1.48
N ARG A 54 -21.08 -0.33 -1.30
CA ARG A 54 -20.68 1.03 -1.72
C ARG A 54 -19.46 1.54 -0.95
N GLU A 55 -19.44 1.35 0.36
CA GLU A 55 -18.31 1.75 1.21
C GLU A 55 -17.05 0.96 0.86
N PHE A 56 -17.20 -0.33 0.55
CA PHE A 56 -16.10 -1.21 0.16
C PHE A 56 -15.52 -0.82 -1.20
N GLU A 57 -16.36 -0.51 -2.20
CA GLU A 57 -15.89 -0.04 -3.52
C GLU A 57 -15.11 1.27 -3.38
N HIS A 58 -15.64 2.23 -2.63
CA HIS A 58 -14.97 3.51 -2.38
C HIS A 58 -13.63 3.31 -1.64
N SER A 59 -13.64 2.54 -0.55
CA SER A 59 -12.44 2.25 0.23
C SER A 59 -11.40 1.45 -0.57
N SER A 60 -11.84 0.52 -1.41
CA SER A 60 -10.95 -0.27 -2.28
C SER A 60 -10.28 0.60 -3.32
N HIS A 61 -11.00 1.57 -3.89
CA HIS A 61 -10.42 2.53 -4.82
C HIS A 61 -9.37 3.41 -4.13
N GLU A 62 -9.69 4.01 -2.97
CA GLU A 62 -8.72 4.80 -2.21
C GLU A 62 -7.48 3.99 -1.79
N LEU A 63 -7.68 2.74 -1.39
CA LEU A 63 -6.60 1.85 -1.00
C LEU A 63 -5.72 1.50 -2.21
N ALA A 64 -6.31 1.22 -3.37
CA ALA A 64 -5.57 0.96 -4.59
C ALA A 64 -4.73 2.17 -5.02
N GLU A 65 -5.26 3.39 -4.92
CA GLU A 65 -4.51 4.62 -5.20
C GLU A 65 -3.34 4.80 -4.22
N LYS A 66 -3.58 4.64 -2.91
CA LYS A 66 -2.51 4.75 -1.89
C LYS A 66 -1.40 3.72 -2.09
N ILE A 67 -1.76 2.49 -2.46
CA ILE A 67 -0.79 1.44 -2.78
C ILE A 67 0.02 1.84 -4.01
N ARG A 68 -0.63 2.28 -5.09
CA ARG A 68 0.03 2.71 -6.32
C ARG A 68 1.00 3.86 -6.07
N GLU A 69 0.59 4.84 -5.27
CA GLU A 69 1.42 5.99 -4.90
C GLU A 69 2.62 5.58 -4.03
N ALA A 70 2.43 4.65 -3.09
CA ALA A 70 3.52 4.09 -2.30
C ALA A 70 4.55 3.36 -3.17
N PHE A 71 4.11 2.54 -4.13
CA PHE A 71 5.01 1.86 -5.06
C PHE A 71 5.75 2.83 -5.99
N ALA A 72 5.07 3.86 -6.52
CA ALA A 72 5.72 4.90 -7.33
C ALA A 72 6.76 5.72 -6.54
N GLY A 73 6.60 5.83 -5.22
CA GLY A 73 7.59 6.46 -4.33
C GLY A 73 8.86 5.62 -4.15
N ILE A 74 8.75 4.29 -4.23
CA ILE A 74 9.89 3.36 -4.11
C ILE A 74 10.79 3.46 -5.34
N ASP A 75 10.21 3.47 -6.54
CA ASP A 75 10.99 3.59 -7.79
C ASP A 75 11.80 4.88 -7.85
N ARG A 76 11.20 6.02 -7.45
CA ARG A 76 11.93 7.30 -7.40
C ARG A 76 13.11 7.29 -6.43
N ARG A 77 12.95 6.70 -5.24
CA ARG A 77 14.06 6.59 -4.27
C ARG A 77 15.15 5.65 -4.76
N ALA A 78 14.79 4.58 -5.47
CA ALA A 78 15.76 3.68 -6.08
C ALA A 78 16.56 4.38 -7.18
N GLN A 79 15.90 5.12 -8.07
CA GLN A 79 16.55 5.92 -9.12
C GLN A 79 17.49 6.97 -8.54
N GLN A 80 17.06 7.74 -7.53
CA GLN A 80 17.92 8.73 -6.87
C GLN A 80 19.18 8.10 -6.24
N ARG A 81 19.08 6.88 -5.71
CA ARG A 81 20.22 6.16 -5.16
C ARG A 81 21.17 5.67 -6.26
N LEU A 82 20.64 5.28 -7.43
CA LEU A 82 21.43 4.90 -8.60
C LEU A 82 22.18 6.13 -9.15
N ASP A 83 21.49 7.23 -9.39
CA ASP A 83 22.11 8.48 -9.89
C ASP A 83 23.24 8.96 -8.97
N ALA A 84 23.03 8.91 -7.66
CA ALA A 84 24.05 9.27 -6.68
C ALA A 84 25.26 8.33 -6.69
N LEU A 85 25.05 7.04 -6.99
CA LEU A 85 26.11 6.06 -7.11
C LEU A 85 26.90 6.26 -8.41
N GLU A 86 26.23 6.49 -9.53
CA GLU A 86 26.84 6.81 -10.83
C GLU A 86 27.69 8.08 -10.74
N ALA A 87 27.19 9.13 -10.09
CA ALA A 87 27.95 10.36 -9.86
C ALA A 87 29.23 10.13 -9.05
N ARG A 88 29.17 9.25 -8.02
CA ARG A 88 30.33 8.87 -7.22
C ARG A 88 31.34 8.05 -8.02
N VAL A 89 30.87 7.08 -8.80
CA VAL A 89 31.73 6.27 -9.68
C VAL A 89 32.44 7.17 -10.67
N ALA A 90 31.71 8.06 -11.37
CA ALA A 90 32.31 8.98 -12.33
C ALA A 90 33.33 9.94 -11.67
N ALA A 91 33.09 10.39 -10.43
CA ALA A 91 34.05 11.19 -9.69
C ALA A 91 35.33 10.41 -9.33
N LEU A 92 35.19 9.16 -8.91
CA LEU A 92 36.31 8.27 -8.61
C LEU A 92 37.11 7.91 -9.87
N GLU A 93 36.43 7.63 -10.98
CA GLU A 93 37.07 7.37 -12.27
C GLU A 93 37.88 8.57 -12.75
N ARG A 94 37.33 9.79 -12.64
CA ARG A 94 38.07 11.02 -12.96
C ARG A 94 39.27 11.24 -12.04
N ALA A 95 39.12 10.96 -10.74
CA ALA A 95 40.21 11.07 -9.79
C ALA A 95 41.31 10.03 -10.07
N ALA A 96 40.94 8.79 -10.39
CA ALA A 96 41.86 7.73 -10.76
C ALA A 96 42.57 8.03 -12.09
N ALA A 97 41.85 8.57 -13.08
CA ALA A 97 42.43 9.02 -14.34
C ALA A 97 43.46 10.13 -14.10
N THR A 98 43.12 11.14 -13.30
CA THR A 98 44.04 12.24 -12.92
C THR A 98 45.27 11.71 -12.18
N ALA A 99 45.09 10.77 -11.25
CA ALA A 99 46.19 10.14 -10.52
C ALA A 99 47.10 9.31 -11.45
N ALA A 100 46.53 8.65 -12.46
CA ALA A 100 47.29 7.90 -13.46
C ALA A 100 48.09 8.84 -14.40
N THR A 101 47.55 10.00 -14.79
CA THR A 101 48.32 10.99 -15.57
C THR A 101 49.44 11.63 -14.76
N VAL A 102 49.21 11.94 -13.48
CA VAL A 102 50.25 12.48 -12.60
C VAL A 102 51.37 11.45 -12.36
N ALA A 103 51.03 10.16 -12.23
CA ALA A 103 52.02 9.10 -12.12
C ALA A 103 52.85 8.94 -13.41
N ALA A 104 52.23 9.08 -14.59
CA ALA A 104 52.93 9.02 -15.88
C ALA A 104 53.93 10.18 -16.07
N ASP A 105 53.60 11.39 -15.62
CA ASP A 105 54.49 12.57 -15.66
C ASP A 105 55.68 12.45 -14.69
N THR A 106 55.59 11.60 -13.65
CA THR A 106 56.68 11.39 -12.68
C THR A 106 57.66 10.27 -13.03
N VAL A 107 57.44 9.51 -14.11
CA VAL A 107 58.23 8.32 -14.48
C VAL A 107 59.20 8.57 -15.65
N GLU A 108 59.39 9.81 -16.11
CA GLU A 108 60.47 10.12 -17.07
C GLU A 108 61.73 10.68 -16.38
N PRO A 109 62.84 9.91 -16.28
CA PRO A 109 64.18 10.43 -15.98
C PRO A 109 65.13 10.32 -17.20
N PRO A 110 66.28 11.02 -17.23
CA PRO A 110 66.54 12.27 -17.95
C PRO A 110 67.40 12.10 -19.23
N THR A 111 67.30 13.02 -20.20
CA THR A 111 68.33 13.19 -21.25
C THR A 111 69.15 14.45 -21.05
N ARG A 112 70.26 14.26 -20.33
CA ARG A 112 71.64 14.71 -20.60
C ARG A 112 71.83 15.93 -21.52
N ASP A 113 72.41 17.00 -20.96
CA ASP A 113 73.57 17.71 -21.52
C ASP A 113 74.41 18.33 -20.38
#